data_AF-A0A6C0LKZ9-F1
#
_entry.id   AF-A0A6C0LKZ9-F1
#
_cell.length_a   1.000
_cell.length_b   1.000
_cell.length_c   1.000
_cell.angle_alpha   90.00
_cell.angle_beta   90.00
_cell.angle_gamma   90.00
#
_symmetry.space_group_name_H-M   'P 1'
#
loop_
_entity.id
_entity.type
_entity.pdbx_description
1 polymer ?
#
loop_
_entity_poly.entity_id
_entity_poly.type
_entity_poly.pdbx_seq_one_letter_code
_entity_poly.pdbx_strand_id
1 'polypeptide(L)'
;MSNVQNFGELTTRQINSSVIYGAFNDGASVGNKRTLTLTCSKDDNSSQLSLALHHDDDIGGADVNTATFSSETQVKNVMDPTDDQDVATKIYVDTITGGGGGASIPIAPIGTIPFYLTNINTVGNHTWTATELNYNLVQRSKAGIDRNDILPSASAWIAFLTNPVVGQIRYLTVINTDAGSIYFKNSVDNTFVTKGGGSGVFPAQAVNEVRANPNSITEFLFIIYELGTTPKAEMMIKGRI
;
A
#
# COMPACT_ATOMS: atom_id res chain seq x y z
N MET A 1 -32.11 -41.11 -47.11
CA MET A 1 -31.67 -39.83 -47.73
C MET A 1 -32.48 -38.73 -47.06
N SER A 2 -31.88 -37.92 -46.19
CA SER A 2 -32.61 -36.85 -45.48
C SER A 2 -32.73 -35.63 -46.38
N ASN A 3 -33.96 -35.16 -46.57
CA ASN A 3 -34.27 -33.91 -47.25
C ASN A 3 -33.82 -32.75 -46.35
N VAL A 4 -32.67 -32.16 -46.65
CA VAL A 4 -32.31 -30.84 -46.10
C VAL A 4 -32.99 -29.82 -47.00
N GLN A 5 -34.13 -29.27 -46.55
CA GLN A 5 -34.74 -28.11 -47.21
C GLN A 5 -33.94 -26.87 -46.82
N ASN A 6 -33.04 -26.43 -47.70
CA ASN A 6 -32.42 -25.11 -47.59
C ASN A 6 -33.45 -24.06 -48.01
N PHE A 7 -34.06 -23.39 -47.03
CA PHE A 7 -34.78 -22.15 -47.28
C PHE A 7 -33.74 -21.08 -47.63
N GLY A 8 -33.90 -20.44 -48.79
CA GLY A 8 -32.85 -19.66 -49.45
C GLY A 8 -32.16 -18.58 -48.61
N GLU A 9 -30.93 -18.25 -49.01
CA GLU A 9 -30.13 -17.17 -48.43
C GLU A 9 -30.85 -15.82 -48.62
N LEU A 10 -31.30 -15.22 -47.52
CA LEU A 10 -31.92 -13.89 -47.54
C LEU A 10 -30.82 -12.82 -47.50
N THR A 11 -30.37 -12.38 -48.67
CA THR A 11 -29.42 -11.27 -48.78
C THR A 11 -30.18 -9.94 -48.83
N THR A 12 -30.15 -9.14 -47.74
CA THR A 12 -30.79 -7.80 -47.75
C THR A 12 -29.73 -6.71 -47.90
N ARG A 13 -29.67 -6.12 -49.11
CA ARG A 13 -28.51 -5.30 -49.52
C ARG A 13 -28.56 -3.84 -49.08
N GLN A 14 -29.69 -3.33 -48.61
CA GLN A 14 -29.79 -2.03 -47.95
C GLN A 14 -31.18 -1.91 -47.35
N ILE A 15 -31.30 -1.78 -46.02
CA ILE A 15 -32.58 -1.46 -45.42
C ILE A 15 -32.43 -0.22 -44.54
N ASN A 16 -32.99 0.89 -45.02
CA ASN A 16 -32.91 2.19 -44.34
C ASN A 16 -33.75 2.27 -43.05
N SER A 17 -34.55 1.24 -42.76
CA SER A 17 -35.12 0.94 -41.44
C SER A 17 -35.71 -0.47 -41.48
N SER A 18 -35.05 -1.46 -40.87
CA SER A 18 -35.58 -2.83 -40.83
C SER A 18 -35.69 -3.31 -39.40
N VAL A 19 -36.93 -3.45 -38.93
CA VAL A 19 -37.20 -4.38 -37.83
C VAL A 19 -37.41 -5.74 -38.47
N ILE A 20 -36.46 -6.66 -38.28
CA ILE A 20 -36.62 -8.05 -38.68
C ILE A 20 -37.38 -8.74 -37.54
N TYR A 21 -38.68 -8.92 -37.71
CA TYR A 21 -39.50 -9.74 -36.80
C TYR A 21 -39.34 -11.22 -37.18
N GLY A 22 -38.39 -11.91 -36.54
CA GLY A 22 -38.31 -13.37 -36.60
C GLY A 22 -38.98 -13.98 -35.37
N ALA A 23 -40.20 -14.49 -35.51
CA ALA A 23 -40.79 -15.32 -34.46
C ALA A 23 -40.25 -16.75 -34.62
N PHE A 24 -39.53 -17.25 -33.61
CA PHE A 24 -39.23 -18.68 -33.51
C PHE A 24 -40.51 -19.39 -33.02
N ASN A 25 -41.45 -19.68 -33.92
CA ASN A 25 -42.57 -20.54 -33.56
C ASN A 25 -42.09 -21.99 -33.56
N ASP A 26 -41.91 -22.53 -32.36
CA ASP A 26 -41.28 -23.81 -32.15
C ASP A 26 -42.12 -24.58 -31.13
N GLY A 27 -42.71 -25.70 -31.55
CA GLY A 27 -43.47 -26.58 -30.67
C GLY A 27 -42.59 -27.51 -29.83
N ALA A 28 -41.43 -27.09 -29.33
CA ALA A 28 -40.50 -27.95 -28.59
C ALA A 28 -40.60 -27.79 -27.07
N SER A 29 -40.47 -28.94 -26.39
CA SER A 29 -40.52 -29.10 -24.94
C SER A 29 -39.41 -28.36 -24.18
N VAL A 30 -39.67 -28.08 -22.90
CA VAL A 30 -38.78 -27.42 -21.94
C VAL A 30 -37.37 -28.03 -21.93
N GLY A 31 -36.33 -27.20 -22.08
CA GLY A 31 -34.92 -27.57 -21.85
C GLY A 31 -33.97 -27.56 -23.06
N ASN A 32 -34.47 -27.36 -24.29
CA ASN A 32 -33.61 -27.28 -25.47
C ASN A 32 -32.97 -25.87 -25.61
N LYS A 33 -31.63 -25.80 -25.53
CA LYS A 33 -30.87 -24.56 -25.77
C LYS A 33 -30.96 -24.17 -27.25
N ARG A 34 -31.35 -22.93 -27.55
CA ARG A 34 -31.40 -22.36 -28.91
C ARG A 34 -30.27 -21.35 -29.10
N THR A 35 -29.68 -21.31 -30.28
CA THR A 35 -28.61 -20.36 -30.62
C THR A 35 -29.05 -19.50 -31.79
N LEU A 36 -29.17 -18.19 -31.57
CA LEU A 36 -29.23 -17.19 -32.64
C LEU A 36 -27.82 -16.65 -32.85
N THR A 37 -27.22 -16.94 -34.01
CA THR A 37 -25.90 -16.42 -34.38
C THR A 37 -26.08 -15.21 -35.28
N LEU A 38 -25.76 -14.01 -34.77
CA LEU A 38 -25.70 -12.78 -35.55
C LEU A 38 -24.23 -12.44 -35.80
N THR A 39 -23.79 -12.50 -37.05
CA THR A 39 -22.41 -12.19 -37.45
C THR A 39 -22.41 -10.87 -38.21
N CYS A 40 -21.63 -9.89 -37.74
CA CYS A 40 -21.27 -8.74 -38.56
C CYS A 40 -20.01 -9.07 -39.37
N SER A 41 -20.04 -8.84 -40.69
CA SER A 41 -18.84 -8.96 -41.53
C SER A 41 -17.90 -7.80 -41.24
N LYS A 42 -16.60 -8.08 -41.10
CA LYS A 42 -15.55 -7.13 -40.72
C LYS A 42 -15.16 -6.22 -41.90
N ASP A 43 -16.11 -5.73 -42.67
CA ASP A 43 -15.80 -5.03 -43.91
C ASP A 43 -15.73 -3.52 -43.74
N ASP A 44 -16.27 -2.97 -42.64
CA ASP A 44 -16.14 -1.55 -42.31
C ASP A 44 -15.92 -1.32 -40.81
N ASN A 45 -15.12 -0.31 -40.47
CA ASN A 45 -14.69 0.15 -39.13
C ASN A 45 -15.85 0.53 -38.15
N SER A 46 -17.07 0.07 -38.39
CA SER A 46 -18.29 0.43 -37.64
C SER A 46 -19.29 -0.72 -37.56
N SER A 47 -18.81 -1.98 -37.49
CA SER A 47 -19.66 -3.14 -37.22
C SER A 47 -20.20 -3.09 -35.77
N GLN A 48 -21.23 -2.28 -35.56
CA GLN A 48 -21.94 -2.18 -34.29
C GLN A 48 -23.10 -3.17 -34.32
N LEU A 49 -23.00 -4.25 -33.54
CA LEU A 49 -24.14 -5.09 -33.22
C LEU A 49 -24.82 -4.53 -31.97
N SER A 50 -25.91 -3.78 -32.14
CA SER A 50 -26.78 -3.41 -31.03
C SER A 50 -27.81 -4.51 -30.86
N LEU A 51 -27.70 -5.28 -29.77
CA LEU A 51 -28.64 -6.34 -29.41
C LEU A 51 -29.26 -5.98 -28.06
N ALA A 52 -30.55 -5.67 -28.07
CA ALA A 52 -31.34 -5.61 -26.85
C ALA A 52 -31.89 -7.02 -26.57
N LEU A 53 -31.42 -7.65 -25.51
CA LEU A 53 -31.96 -8.91 -25.01
C LEU A 53 -33.07 -8.57 -24.01
N HIS A 54 -34.32 -8.74 -24.43
CA HIS A 54 -35.45 -8.73 -23.52
C HIS A 54 -35.76 -10.17 -23.14
N HIS A 55 -35.84 -10.40 -21.85
CA HIS A 55 -36.36 -11.66 -21.34
C HIS A 55 -37.90 -11.55 -21.31
N ASP A 56 -38.56 -12.67 -21.56
CA ASP A 56 -39.99 -12.79 -21.32
C ASP A 56 -40.15 -13.04 -19.82
N ASP A 57 -40.84 -12.17 -19.09
CA ASP A 57 -40.96 -12.21 -17.62
C ASP A 57 -41.83 -13.38 -17.11
N ASP A 58 -41.81 -14.53 -17.79
CA ASP A 58 -42.60 -15.70 -17.44
C ASP A 58 -41.88 -16.56 -16.38
N ILE A 59 -42.26 -16.28 -15.12
CA ILE A 59 -42.17 -17.16 -13.94
C ILE A 59 -40.77 -17.31 -13.30
N GLY A 60 -40.34 -16.25 -12.61
CA GLY A 60 -39.56 -16.36 -11.36
C GLY A 60 -38.10 -16.82 -11.46
N GLY A 61 -37.51 -16.85 -12.66
CA GLY A 61 -36.07 -17.05 -12.86
C GLY A 61 -35.30 -15.73 -12.72
N ALA A 62 -34.16 -15.76 -12.04
CA ALA A 62 -33.21 -14.66 -12.09
C ALA A 62 -32.54 -14.66 -13.47
N ASP A 63 -33.05 -13.80 -14.32
CA ASP A 63 -32.77 -13.79 -15.73
C ASP A 63 -31.46 -13.04 -16.00
N VAL A 64 -30.37 -13.81 -16.15
CA VAL A 64 -29.00 -13.28 -16.28
C VAL A 64 -28.58 -13.18 -17.74
N ASN A 65 -28.47 -11.94 -18.23
CA ASN A 65 -27.78 -11.65 -19.47
C ASN A 65 -26.27 -11.88 -19.31
N THR A 66 -25.75 -12.95 -19.93
CA THR A 66 -24.31 -13.28 -19.90
C THR A 66 -23.66 -12.87 -21.22
N ALA A 67 -22.67 -11.98 -21.17
CA ALA A 67 -21.79 -11.70 -22.31
C ALA A 67 -20.47 -12.48 -22.16
N THR A 68 -20.13 -13.30 -23.15
CA THR A 68 -18.89 -14.11 -23.17
C THR A 68 -18.00 -13.63 -24.31
N PHE A 69 -16.74 -13.32 -24.00
CA PHE A 69 -15.70 -12.98 -24.98
C PHE A 69 -14.75 -14.16 -25.17
N SER A 70 -14.57 -14.65 -26.41
CA SER A 70 -13.69 -15.79 -26.71
C SER A 70 -12.22 -15.41 -26.91
N SER A 71 -11.87 -14.14 -26.77
CA SER A 71 -10.51 -13.60 -26.92
C SER A 71 -10.33 -12.33 -26.08
N GLU A 72 -9.10 -11.84 -25.99
CA GLU A 72 -8.77 -10.57 -25.34
C GLU A 72 -9.63 -9.42 -25.90
N THR A 73 -10.57 -8.92 -25.09
CA THR A 73 -11.52 -7.88 -25.48
C THR A 73 -11.46 -6.74 -24.49
N GLN A 74 -11.30 -5.51 -24.99
CA GLN A 74 -11.33 -4.31 -24.16
C GLN A 74 -12.77 -3.81 -24.01
N VAL A 75 -13.19 -3.58 -22.77
CA VAL A 75 -14.43 -2.84 -22.45
C VAL A 75 -14.02 -1.39 -22.15
N LYS A 76 -14.58 -0.43 -22.90
CA LYS A 76 -14.25 1.01 -22.80
C LYS A 76 -15.49 1.84 -22.51
N ASN A 77 -15.29 3.11 -22.12
CA ASN A 77 -16.35 4.07 -21.78
C ASN A 77 -17.25 3.59 -20.62
N VAL A 78 -16.68 2.85 -19.68
CA VAL A 78 -17.32 2.43 -18.44
C VAL A 78 -17.13 3.54 -17.41
N MET A 79 -18.17 3.88 -16.66
CA MET A 79 -18.09 4.83 -15.54
C MET A 79 -17.39 4.16 -14.35
N ASP A 80 -16.82 4.95 -13.45
CA ASP A 80 -16.27 4.38 -12.21
C ASP A 80 -17.40 3.71 -11.39
N PRO A 81 -17.13 2.56 -10.77
CA PRO A 81 -18.13 1.79 -10.05
C PRO A 81 -18.62 2.53 -8.80
N THR A 82 -19.91 2.37 -8.48
CA THR A 82 -20.54 2.91 -7.26
C THR A 82 -21.02 1.81 -6.31
N ASP A 83 -21.32 0.63 -6.83
CA ASP A 83 -21.78 -0.55 -6.08
C ASP A 83 -20.84 -1.76 -6.28
N ASP A 84 -20.92 -2.73 -5.37
CA ASP A 84 -20.04 -3.92 -5.34
C ASP A 84 -20.18 -4.84 -6.57
N GLN A 85 -21.27 -4.72 -7.34
CA GLN A 85 -21.53 -5.52 -8.54
C GLN A 85 -21.14 -4.81 -9.84
N ASP A 86 -20.64 -3.58 -9.76
CA ASP A 86 -20.26 -2.81 -10.94
C ASP A 86 -18.92 -3.27 -11.54
N VAL A 87 -18.76 -3.08 -12.85
CA VAL A 87 -17.48 -3.29 -13.51
C VAL A 87 -16.52 -2.16 -13.12
N ALA A 88 -15.38 -2.51 -12.52
CA ALA A 88 -14.35 -1.52 -12.16
C ALA A 88 -13.49 -1.10 -13.37
N THR A 89 -13.25 0.20 -13.50
CA THR A 89 -12.29 0.74 -14.48
C THR A 89 -10.85 0.52 -14.00
N LYS A 90 -9.89 0.45 -14.92
CA LYS A 90 -8.46 0.35 -14.54
C LYS A 90 -8.01 1.56 -13.72
N ILE A 91 -8.45 2.77 -14.08
CA ILE A 91 -8.09 3.99 -13.34
C ILE A 91 -8.66 3.97 -11.92
N TYR A 92 -9.89 3.49 -11.73
CA TYR A 92 -10.46 3.30 -10.40
C TYR A 92 -9.62 2.36 -9.54
N VAL A 93 -9.22 1.20 -10.10
CA VAL A 93 -8.37 0.23 -9.39
C VAL A 93 -6.97 0.78 -9.10
N ASP A 94 -6.35 1.49 -10.05
CA ASP A 94 -5.00 2.04 -9.89
C ASP A 94 -4.95 3.18 -8.85
N THR A 95 -6.02 3.98 -8.77
CA THR A 95 -6.08 5.16 -7.88
C THR A 95 -6.50 4.81 -6.46
N ILE A 96 -7.25 3.73 -6.27
CA ILE A 96 -7.59 3.21 -4.96
C ILE A 96 -6.45 2.31 -4.50
N THR A 97 -5.64 2.84 -3.58
CA THR A 97 -4.55 2.13 -2.88
C THR A 97 -5.11 0.96 -2.07
N GLY A 98 -5.36 -0.17 -2.73
CA GLY A 98 -5.99 -1.34 -2.11
C GLY A 98 -6.51 -2.41 -3.07
N GLY A 99 -6.29 -2.26 -4.39
CA GLY A 99 -6.68 -3.24 -5.42
C GLY A 99 -5.92 -4.56 -5.33
N GLY A 100 -6.24 -5.37 -4.33
CA GLY A 100 -5.80 -6.75 -4.18
C GLY A 100 -6.49 -7.32 -2.94
N GLY A 101 -7.28 -8.38 -3.10
CA GLY A 101 -8.07 -9.04 -2.06
C GLY A 101 -7.24 -9.72 -0.96
N GLY A 102 -6.35 -8.99 -0.32
CA GLY A 102 -5.71 -9.29 0.95
C GLY A 102 -5.73 -8.03 1.79
N ALA A 103 -5.72 -8.15 3.12
CA ALA A 103 -5.60 -6.99 3.99
C ALA A 103 -4.41 -6.14 3.53
N SER A 104 -4.69 -4.98 2.94
CA SER A 104 -3.69 -3.96 2.69
C SER A 104 -2.98 -3.75 4.02
N ILE A 105 -1.68 -4.03 4.09
CA ILE A 105 -0.87 -3.53 5.21
C ILE A 105 -1.02 -2.01 5.09
N PRO A 106 -1.70 -1.34 6.03
CA PRO A 106 -1.85 0.09 5.93
C PRO A 106 -0.47 0.69 6.18
N ILE A 107 0.27 0.98 5.11
CA ILE A 107 1.30 2.00 5.17
C ILE A 107 0.50 3.30 5.05
N ALA A 108 -0.05 3.73 6.18
CA ALA A 108 -0.92 4.90 6.20
C ALA A 108 -0.18 6.11 5.59
N PRO A 109 -0.90 6.98 4.85
CA PRO A 109 -0.33 8.19 4.28
C PRO A 109 0.41 8.98 5.36
N ILE A 110 1.63 9.41 5.05
CA ILE A 110 2.45 10.27 5.90
C ILE A 110 1.57 11.46 6.33
N GLY A 111 1.20 11.53 7.61
CA GLY A 111 0.54 12.70 8.18
C GLY A 111 -0.68 12.48 9.06
N THR A 112 -1.22 11.26 9.18
CA THR A 112 -2.38 11.03 10.08
C THR A 112 -2.15 9.90 11.08
N ILE A 113 -0.91 9.82 11.62
CA ILE A 113 -0.33 8.87 12.61
C ILE A 113 -0.28 7.37 12.27
N PRO A 114 0.83 6.92 11.65
CA PRO A 114 1.35 5.55 11.81
C PRO A 114 2.86 5.56 12.17
N PHE A 115 3.47 4.39 12.37
CA PHE A 115 4.92 4.23 12.48
C PHE A 115 5.67 5.08 11.40
N TYR A 116 6.24 6.22 11.80
CA TYR A 116 7.08 7.02 10.91
C TYR A 116 8.36 6.23 10.67
N LEU A 117 8.55 5.72 9.45
CA LEU A 117 9.85 5.31 8.95
C LEU A 117 10.52 6.54 8.33
N THR A 118 11.48 7.11 9.04
CA THR A 118 12.32 8.17 8.48
C THR A 118 13.60 7.57 7.93
N ASN A 119 13.92 7.89 6.67
CA ASN A 119 15.17 7.49 6.04
C ASN A 119 16.22 8.58 6.25
N ILE A 120 17.26 8.29 7.03
CA ILE A 120 18.43 9.16 7.19
C ILE A 120 19.53 8.63 6.28
N ASN A 121 19.77 9.35 5.18
CA ASN A 121 20.71 8.96 4.10
C ASN A 121 22.02 9.77 4.09
N THR A 122 22.39 10.36 5.23
CA THR A 122 23.63 11.13 5.39
C THR A 122 24.84 10.21 5.27
N VAL A 123 25.85 10.60 4.48
CA VAL A 123 27.13 9.86 4.40
C VAL A 123 27.95 10.14 5.65
N GLY A 124 28.49 9.09 6.27
CA GLY A 124 29.31 9.22 7.47
C GLY A 124 28.50 9.52 8.73
N ASN A 125 29.11 10.19 9.70
CA ASN A 125 28.50 10.53 10.99
C ASN A 125 27.25 11.40 10.83
N HIS A 126 26.23 11.17 11.65
CA HIS A 126 25.01 11.97 11.71
C HIS A 126 24.82 12.61 13.08
N THR A 127 24.37 13.86 13.10
CA THR A 127 23.90 14.50 14.34
C THR A 127 22.39 14.37 14.40
N TRP A 128 21.91 13.60 15.35
CA TRP A 128 20.49 13.31 15.51
C TRP A 128 19.74 14.52 16.05
N THR A 129 18.56 14.76 15.52
CA THR A 129 17.64 15.79 15.99
C THR A 129 16.65 15.24 17.02
N ALA A 130 16.04 16.12 17.82
CA ALA A 130 14.97 15.77 18.75
C ALA A 130 13.81 15.04 18.05
N THR A 131 13.43 15.51 16.86
CA THR A 131 12.38 14.91 16.03
C THR A 131 12.75 13.49 15.61
N GLU A 132 13.99 13.26 15.20
CA GLU A 132 14.44 11.93 14.74
C GLU A 132 14.43 10.88 15.85
N LEU A 133 14.79 11.25 17.08
CA LEU A 133 14.69 10.35 18.24
C LEU A 133 13.25 10.07 18.67
N ASN A 134 12.31 10.95 18.30
CA ASN A 134 10.90 10.77 18.60
C ASN A 134 10.16 9.97 17.52
N TYR A 135 10.82 9.62 16.41
CA TYR A 135 10.29 8.63 15.48
C TYR A 135 10.37 7.23 16.09
N ASN A 136 9.33 6.43 15.88
CA ASN A 136 9.31 5.05 16.36
C ASN A 136 10.27 4.15 15.55
N LEU A 137 10.51 4.51 14.28
CA LEU A 137 11.32 3.71 13.35
C LEU A 137 12.20 4.60 12.46
N VAL A 138 13.49 4.35 12.45
CA VAL A 138 14.43 5.08 11.59
C VAL A 138 15.24 4.07 10.79
N GLN A 139 15.24 4.22 9.47
CA GLN A 139 16.21 3.53 8.64
C GLN A 139 17.42 4.45 8.45
N ARG A 140 18.57 3.93 8.87
CA ARG A 140 19.85 4.60 8.70
C ARG A 140 20.63 3.83 7.64
N SER A 141 20.50 4.31 6.41
CA SER A 141 21.22 3.82 5.24
C SER A 141 22.36 4.78 4.88
N LYS A 142 23.35 4.27 4.17
CA LYS A 142 24.53 4.94 3.61
C LYS A 142 25.73 5.10 4.56
N ALA A 143 26.49 4.02 4.73
CA ALA A 143 27.96 4.00 4.83
C ALA A 143 28.48 2.56 4.93
N GLY A 144 29.36 2.12 4.04
CA GLY A 144 30.05 0.82 4.16
C GLY A 144 31.10 0.75 5.28
N ILE A 145 31.10 1.70 6.22
CA ILE A 145 32.05 1.83 7.33
C ILE A 145 31.32 2.18 8.63
N ASP A 146 31.98 1.91 9.76
CA ASP A 146 31.52 2.28 11.09
C ASP A 146 31.33 3.81 11.23
N ARG A 147 30.27 4.24 11.92
CA ARG A 147 29.87 5.65 12.08
C ARG A 147 29.71 6.03 13.55
N ASN A 148 30.08 7.27 13.87
CA ASN A 148 29.93 7.88 15.19
C ASN A 148 28.83 8.94 15.14
N ASP A 149 27.60 8.52 15.37
CA ASP A 149 26.44 9.39 15.39
C ASP A 149 26.33 10.10 16.75
N ILE A 150 25.92 11.36 16.76
CA ILE A 150 25.87 12.20 17.96
C ILE A 150 24.40 12.47 18.33
N LEU A 151 24.05 12.29 19.60
CA LEU A 151 22.71 12.59 20.12
C LEU A 151 22.46 14.12 20.26
N PRO A 152 21.20 14.59 20.16
CA PRO A 152 20.84 15.96 20.52
C PRO A 152 21.00 16.18 22.03
N SER A 153 21.01 17.43 22.49
CA SER A 153 20.91 17.72 23.92
C SER A 153 19.61 17.16 24.51
N ALA A 154 19.63 16.78 25.79
CA ALA A 154 18.42 16.32 26.47
C ALA A 154 17.38 17.44 26.55
N SER A 155 17.80 18.71 26.68
CA SER A 155 16.90 19.86 26.64
C SER A 155 16.13 19.97 25.31
N ALA A 156 16.82 19.77 24.17
CA ALA A 156 16.19 19.82 22.86
C ALA A 156 15.21 18.65 22.65
N TRP A 157 15.59 17.45 23.07
CA TRP A 157 14.71 16.28 22.97
C TRP A 157 13.48 16.39 23.87
N ILE A 158 13.66 16.76 25.15
CA ILE A 158 12.58 16.87 26.13
C ILE A 158 11.59 17.96 25.76
N ALA A 159 12.05 19.09 25.20
CA ALA A 159 11.18 20.16 24.70
C ALA A 159 10.25 19.72 23.56
N PHE A 160 10.59 18.63 22.85
CA PHE A 160 9.75 18.04 21.79
C PHE A 160 8.63 17.16 22.36
N LEU A 161 8.73 16.73 23.62
CA LEU A 161 7.78 15.81 24.23
C LEU A 161 6.57 16.56 24.79
N THR A 162 5.39 16.00 24.63
CA THR A 162 4.18 16.50 25.29
C THR A 162 4.15 16.01 26.74
N ASN A 163 4.12 16.94 27.70
CA ASN A 163 4.06 16.68 29.14
C ASN A 163 5.16 15.72 29.65
N PRO A 164 6.45 16.07 29.50
CA PRO A 164 7.53 15.18 29.93
C PRO A 164 7.54 14.99 31.44
N VAL A 165 7.80 13.75 31.89
CA VAL A 165 7.92 13.40 33.30
C VAL A 165 9.21 12.61 33.56
N VAL A 166 9.80 12.77 34.75
CA VAL A 166 10.91 11.90 35.18
C VAL A 166 10.43 10.45 35.21
N GLY A 167 11.26 9.54 34.70
CA GLY A 167 10.94 8.13 34.51
C GLY A 167 10.22 7.82 33.21
N GLN A 168 9.83 8.81 32.40
CA GLN A 168 9.19 8.55 31.10
C GLN A 168 10.13 7.78 30.19
N ILE A 169 9.60 6.68 29.62
CA ILE A 169 10.33 5.83 28.67
C ILE A 169 9.81 6.08 27.24
N ARG A 170 10.74 6.21 26.30
CA ARG A 170 10.45 6.26 24.85
C ARG A 170 11.26 5.21 24.12
N TYR A 171 10.79 4.79 22.95
CA TYR A 171 11.46 3.77 22.14
C TYR A 171 11.85 4.35 20.77
N LEU A 172 12.99 3.89 20.28
CA LEU A 172 13.44 4.11 18.91
C LEU A 172 13.92 2.77 18.35
N THR A 173 13.35 2.35 17.24
CA THR A 173 13.85 1.22 16.46
C THR A 173 14.71 1.76 15.32
N VAL A 174 15.94 1.29 15.23
CA VAL A 174 16.85 1.65 14.13
C VAL A 174 17.06 0.44 13.25
N ILE A 175 16.73 0.57 11.97
CA ILE A 175 17.09 -0.36 10.91
C ILE A 175 18.43 0.13 10.33
N ASN A 176 19.51 -0.52 10.70
CA ASN A 176 20.80 -0.27 10.08
C ASN A 176 20.93 -1.18 8.85
N THR A 177 20.70 -0.63 7.67
CA THR A 177 20.81 -1.38 6.40
C THR A 177 22.23 -1.34 5.83
N ASP A 178 23.19 -0.79 6.57
CA ASP A 178 24.57 -0.64 6.12
C ASP A 178 25.47 -1.78 6.59
N ALA A 179 26.62 -1.90 5.93
CA ALA A 179 27.68 -2.85 6.29
C ALA A 179 28.51 -2.43 7.52
N GLY A 180 28.45 -1.16 7.93
CA GLY A 180 29.11 -0.64 9.12
C GLY A 180 28.17 -0.46 10.32
N SER A 181 28.73 -0.48 11.53
CA SER A 181 28.00 -0.23 12.77
C SER A 181 27.69 1.25 12.95
N ILE A 182 26.61 1.55 13.69
CA ILE A 182 26.32 2.92 14.15
C ILE A 182 26.58 2.97 15.64
N TYR A 183 27.56 3.75 16.07
CA TYR A 183 27.84 4.05 17.46
C TYR A 183 27.19 5.37 17.83
N PHE A 184 26.24 5.34 18.77
CA PHE A 184 25.64 6.54 19.31
C PHE A 184 26.54 7.10 20.41
N LYS A 185 27.01 8.32 20.21
CA LYS A 185 27.79 9.11 21.16
C LYS A 185 26.86 10.01 21.97
N ASN A 186 27.33 10.38 23.15
CA ASN A 186 26.68 11.38 23.98
C ASN A 186 26.46 12.69 23.21
N SER A 187 25.48 13.48 23.67
CA SER A 187 25.30 14.84 23.21
C SER A 187 26.54 15.69 23.52
N VAL A 188 26.72 16.77 22.75
CA VAL A 188 27.89 17.67 22.87
C VAL A 188 27.99 18.29 24.27
N ASP A 189 26.86 18.51 24.93
CA ASP A 189 26.76 19.05 26.29
C ASP A 189 26.71 17.94 27.38
N ASN A 190 26.79 16.66 27.00
CA ASN A 190 26.68 15.48 27.86
C ASN A 190 25.38 15.40 28.68
N THR A 191 24.32 16.09 28.27
CA THR A 191 23.02 16.00 28.95
C THR A 191 22.21 14.79 28.50
N PHE A 192 22.44 14.32 27.27
CA PHE A 192 21.89 13.07 26.73
C PHE A 192 23.03 12.06 26.56
N VAL A 193 23.01 11.01 27.36
CA VAL A 193 24.10 10.02 27.42
C VAL A 193 23.62 8.64 26.99
N THR A 194 24.53 7.77 26.57
CA THR A 194 24.23 6.35 26.34
C THR A 194 24.69 5.48 27.51
N LYS A 195 24.00 4.37 27.78
CA LYS A 195 24.08 3.66 29.07
C LYS A 195 25.51 3.26 29.44
N GLY A 196 25.85 3.58 30.69
CA GLY A 196 27.11 3.34 31.38
C GLY A 196 27.28 4.17 32.66
N GLY A 197 26.35 5.09 32.96
CA GLY A 197 26.53 6.06 34.03
C GLY A 197 25.43 6.10 35.09
N GLY A 198 25.56 5.31 36.16
CA GLY A 198 24.81 5.56 37.40
C GLY A 198 25.21 6.89 38.04
N SER A 199 24.26 7.65 38.58
CA SER A 199 24.48 8.92 39.32
C SER A 199 25.89 9.11 39.92
N GLY A 200 26.76 9.84 39.23
CA GLY A 200 28.14 10.08 39.67
C GLY A 200 28.94 10.75 38.56
N VAL A 201 29.87 11.62 38.91
CA VAL A 201 30.76 12.29 37.96
C VAL A 201 31.57 11.25 37.18
N PHE A 202 31.41 11.15 35.86
CA PHE A 202 32.13 10.16 35.05
C PHE A 202 33.38 10.76 34.40
N PRO A 203 34.58 10.19 34.66
CA PRO A 203 35.80 10.60 33.99
C PRO A 203 35.76 10.21 32.51
N ALA A 204 36.31 11.09 31.67
CA ALA A 204 36.14 11.16 30.22
C ALA A 204 36.72 10.00 29.36
N GLN A 205 36.94 8.79 29.89
CA GLN A 205 37.57 7.70 29.14
C GLN A 205 37.10 6.30 29.55
N ALA A 206 35.88 5.92 29.17
CA ALA A 206 35.51 4.53 28.87
C ALA A 206 34.30 4.55 27.93
N VAL A 207 34.26 3.64 26.96
CA VAL A 207 33.40 3.66 25.77
C VAL A 207 31.92 3.46 26.14
N ASN A 208 31.27 4.53 26.58
CA ASN A 208 29.84 4.61 26.89
C ASN A 208 29.06 4.84 25.60
N GLU A 209 29.01 3.82 24.75
CA GLU A 209 28.42 3.90 23.42
C GLU A 209 27.49 2.71 23.20
N VAL A 210 26.22 3.00 22.94
CA VAL A 210 25.28 2.00 22.42
C VAL A 210 25.44 1.92 20.91
N ARG A 211 25.34 0.70 20.37
CA ARG A 211 25.51 0.47 18.93
C ARG A 211 24.35 -0.28 18.29
N ALA A 212 24.02 0.13 17.06
CA ALA A 212 23.26 -0.67 16.11
C ALA A 212 24.25 -1.42 15.20
N ASN A 213 24.17 -2.75 15.17
CA ASN A 213 25.07 -3.57 14.37
C ASN A 213 24.77 -3.42 12.87
N PRO A 214 25.71 -3.74 11.97
CA PRO A 214 25.46 -3.82 10.54
C PRO A 214 24.28 -4.73 10.22
N ASN A 215 23.49 -4.38 9.20
CA ASN A 215 22.37 -5.19 8.68
C ASN A 215 21.44 -5.74 9.78
N SER A 216 21.16 -4.93 10.80
CA SER A 216 20.38 -5.36 11.96
C SER A 216 19.30 -4.35 12.32
N ILE A 217 18.27 -4.84 13.01
CA ILE A 217 17.27 -4.00 13.65
C ILE A 217 17.61 -3.94 15.14
N THR A 218 17.89 -2.75 15.65
CA THR A 218 18.19 -2.53 17.06
C THR A 218 17.13 -1.64 17.69
N GLU A 219 16.56 -2.09 18.80
CA GLU A 219 15.61 -1.32 19.57
C GLU A 219 16.32 -0.66 20.76
N PHE A 220 16.14 0.64 20.88
CA PHE A 220 16.65 1.46 21.96
C PHE A 220 15.50 1.97 22.82
N LEU A 221 15.78 2.18 24.09
CA LEU A 221 14.92 2.90 25.00
C LEU A 221 15.62 4.16 25.49
N PHE A 222 14.85 5.21 25.73
CA PHE A 222 15.31 6.46 26.34
C PHE A 222 14.56 6.69 27.63
N ILE A 223 15.24 7.14 28.67
CA ILE A 223 14.65 7.47 29.97
C ILE A 223 15.02 8.89 30.36
N ILE A 224 14.02 9.69 30.72
CA ILE A 224 14.24 10.98 31.38
C ILE A 224 14.51 10.70 32.86
N TYR A 225 15.63 11.17 33.40
CA TYR A 225 15.93 10.97 34.83
C TYR A 225 16.02 12.28 35.61
N GLU A 226 16.12 13.43 34.93
CA GLU A 226 16.09 14.74 35.57
C GLU A 226 15.29 15.74 34.71
N LEU A 227 14.35 16.43 35.36
CA LEU A 227 13.67 17.60 34.81
C LEU A 227 14.09 18.82 35.65
N GLY A 228 14.52 19.89 35.00
CA GLY A 228 15.06 21.08 35.67
C GLY A 228 15.69 22.05 34.67
N THR A 229 16.55 22.95 35.16
CA THR A 229 17.28 23.91 34.31
C THR A 229 18.28 23.25 33.37
N THR A 230 18.74 22.05 33.74
CA THR A 230 19.61 21.20 32.92
C THR A 230 19.01 19.80 32.84
N PRO A 231 17.98 19.58 32.00
CA PRO A 231 17.34 18.29 31.85
C PRO A 231 18.34 17.22 31.44
N LYS A 232 18.11 15.96 31.85
CA LYS A 232 18.99 14.85 31.49
C LYS A 232 18.23 13.60 31.08
N ALA A 233 18.79 12.92 30.09
CA ALA A 233 18.22 11.72 29.50
C ALA A 233 19.30 10.65 29.23
N GLU A 234 18.90 9.39 29.25
CA GLU A 234 19.77 8.25 29.01
C GLU A 234 19.20 7.33 27.94
N MET A 235 20.04 6.89 27.00
CA MET A 235 19.73 5.91 25.95
C MET A 235 20.30 4.54 26.30
N MET A 236 19.54 3.47 26.10
CA MET A 236 19.97 2.09 26.36
C MET A 236 19.52 1.16 25.25
N ILE A 237 20.24 0.06 25.03
CA ILE A 237 19.77 -1.02 24.16
C ILE A 237 18.70 -1.81 24.91
N LYS A 238 17.53 -1.98 24.28
CA LYS A 238 16.47 -2.88 24.75
C LYS A 238 16.64 -4.27 24.17
N GLY A 239 16.89 -4.36 22.86
CA GLY A 239 16.97 -5.63 22.15
C GLY A 239 17.50 -5.50 20.74
N ARG A 240 17.79 -6.65 20.13
CA ARG A 240 18.20 -6.80 18.73
C ARG A 240 17.31 -7.86 18.09
N ILE A 241 16.87 -7.60 16.87
CA ILE A 241 16.05 -8.49 16.05
C ILE A 241 16.88 -8.90 14.84
#